data_AF-A0A8S7C1B1-F1
#
_entry.id   AF-A0A8S7C1B1-F1
#
_cell.length_a   1.000
_cell.length_b   1.000
_cell.length_c   1.000
_cell.angle_alpha   90.00
_cell.angle_beta   90.00
_cell.angle_gamma   90.00
#
_symmetry.space_group_name_H-M   'P 1'
#
loop_
_entity.id
_entity.type
_entity.pdbx_description
1 polymer ?
#
loop_
_entity_poly.entity_id
_entity_poly.type
_entity_poly.pdbx_seq_one_letter_code
_entity_poly.pdbx_strand_id
1 'polypeptide(L)'
;MEKKNRPLQAANSDIRVSDVTPLKKSLQAPKRTPKKHRARVYMLRTGIEGWTENDILRYCRLSSGRNYATELERQLGITLERIDEKNPDGIGTHLRYRFSCRGDVLKVITHINHLANINDHNGLSQQEIADILKLYPDAFNAA
;
A
#
# COMPACT_ATOMS: atom_id res chain seq x y z
N MET A 1 -32.06 -32.65 33.78
CA MET A 1 -30.75 -32.09 33.40
C MET A 1 -30.72 -30.63 33.84
N GLU A 2 -29.85 -30.34 34.80
CA GLU A 2 -29.76 -29.08 35.53
C GLU A 2 -29.33 -27.91 34.65
N LYS A 3 -30.02 -26.77 34.79
CA LYS A 3 -29.56 -25.48 34.29
C LYS A 3 -28.56 -24.92 35.30
N LYS A 4 -27.26 -25.02 35.00
CA LYS A 4 -26.20 -24.50 35.86
C LYS A 4 -26.16 -22.97 35.77
N ASN A 5 -26.27 -22.35 36.94
CA ASN A 5 -26.38 -20.91 37.17
C ASN A 5 -25.19 -20.11 36.62
N ARG A 6 -25.50 -18.93 36.04
CA ARG A 6 -24.55 -17.82 35.83
C ARG A 6 -24.08 -17.28 37.18
N PRO A 7 -22.79 -17.03 37.41
CA PRO A 7 -22.35 -16.15 38.49
C PRO A 7 -22.54 -14.69 38.07
N LEU A 8 -23.17 -13.94 38.97
CA LEU A 8 -23.37 -12.50 38.94
C LEU A 8 -22.05 -11.74 39.10
N GLN A 9 -22.02 -10.51 38.56
CA GLN A 9 -20.93 -9.54 38.63
C GLN A 9 -20.44 -9.32 40.07
N ALA A 10 -19.12 -9.27 40.25
CA ALA A 10 -18.50 -8.63 41.40
C ALA A 10 -18.13 -7.19 41.02
N ALA A 11 -18.80 -6.22 41.64
CA ALA A 11 -18.38 -4.83 41.63
C ALA A 11 -17.20 -4.67 42.60
N ASN A 12 -16.01 -4.41 42.07
CA ASN A 12 -14.89 -3.90 42.85
C ASN A 12 -14.52 -2.51 42.29
N SER A 13 -15.16 -1.51 42.88
CA SER A 13 -14.72 -0.13 42.89
C SER A 13 -13.59 0.00 43.89
N ASP A 14 -12.34 0.07 43.42
CA ASP A 14 -11.24 0.74 44.11
C ASP A 14 -9.97 0.67 43.27
N ILE A 15 -9.77 1.65 42.38
CA ILE A 15 -8.42 2.02 41.95
C ILE A 15 -8.30 3.53 42.14
N ARG A 16 -7.50 3.86 43.15
CA ARG A 16 -7.07 5.18 43.56
C ARG A 16 -6.67 6.02 42.35
N VAL A 17 -7.35 7.15 42.20
CA VAL A 17 -6.92 8.26 41.37
C VAL A 17 -5.73 8.90 42.07
N SER A 18 -4.52 8.50 41.69
CA SER A 18 -3.33 9.30 41.98
C SER A 18 -2.18 8.99 41.02
N ASP A 19 -1.82 10.03 40.28
CA ASP A 19 -0.53 10.27 39.65
C ASP A 19 -0.09 9.35 38.49
N VAL A 20 -0.75 9.51 37.34
CA VAL A 20 -0.08 9.23 36.05
C VAL A 20 0.50 10.55 35.54
N THR A 21 1.67 10.92 36.05
CA THR A 21 2.53 11.88 35.35
C THR A 21 2.74 11.35 33.93
N PRO A 22 2.43 12.10 32.84
CA PRO A 22 2.66 11.61 31.49
C PRO A 22 4.15 11.34 31.32
N LEU A 23 4.49 10.06 31.24
CA LEU A 23 5.84 9.59 30.96
C LEU A 23 6.31 10.30 29.69
N LYS A 24 7.40 11.05 29.83
CA LYS A 24 8.22 11.70 28.79
C LYS A 24 7.81 11.30 27.38
N LYS A 25 7.43 12.29 26.55
CA LYS A 25 7.28 12.17 25.09
C LYS A 25 8.26 11.12 24.58
N SER A 26 7.77 9.90 24.32
CA SER A 26 8.63 8.89 23.75
C SER A 26 9.13 9.49 22.45
N LEU A 27 10.44 9.44 22.23
CA LEU A 27 11.01 9.74 20.93
C LEU A 27 10.44 8.66 20.00
N GLN A 28 9.24 8.90 19.47
CA GLN A 28 8.62 8.00 18.52
C GLN A 28 9.62 7.84 17.39
N ALA A 29 10.01 6.60 17.14
CA ALA A 29 10.83 6.28 15.98
C ALA A 29 10.20 6.96 14.75
N PRO A 30 11.01 7.54 13.85
CA PRO A 30 10.50 8.24 12.67
C PRO A 30 9.39 7.41 12.01
N LYS A 31 8.23 8.04 11.74
CA LYS A 31 7.10 7.35 11.13
C LYS A 31 7.60 6.63 9.88
N ARG A 32 7.57 5.29 9.91
CA ARG A 32 7.98 4.48 8.76
C ARG A 32 7.05 4.81 7.59
N THR A 33 7.62 4.91 6.39
CA THR A 33 6.83 5.09 5.17
C THR A 33 5.73 4.02 5.09
N PRO A 34 4.46 4.41 4.91
CA PRO A 34 3.34 3.47 4.92
C PRO A 34 3.50 2.34 3.90
N LYS A 35 3.00 1.15 4.24
CA LYS A 35 3.07 -0.06 3.38
C LYS A 35 2.53 0.21 1.97
N LYS A 36 1.35 0.83 1.88
CA LYS A 36 0.70 1.18 0.60
C LYS A 36 1.53 2.18 -0.21
N HIS A 37 2.14 3.15 0.44
CA HIS A 37 2.99 4.12 -0.25
C HIS A 37 4.21 3.43 -0.88
N ARG A 38 4.90 2.57 -0.13
CA ARG A 38 6.05 1.81 -0.62
C ARG A 38 5.67 0.92 -1.82
N ALA A 39 4.54 0.21 -1.73
CA ALA A 39 4.04 -0.60 -2.83
C ALA A 39 3.73 0.24 -4.08
N ARG A 40 2.96 1.33 -3.94
CA ARG A 40 2.57 2.18 -5.08
C ARG A 40 3.75 2.87 -5.75
N VAL A 41 4.75 3.32 -4.98
CA VAL A 41 5.99 3.87 -5.54
C VAL A 41 6.76 2.80 -6.32
N TYR A 42 6.83 1.57 -5.81
CA TYR A 42 7.44 0.47 -6.56
C TYR A 42 6.71 0.21 -7.88
N MET A 43 5.38 0.12 -7.85
CA MET A 43 4.54 -0.08 -9.04
C MET A 43 4.84 0.97 -10.11
N LEU A 44 4.89 2.25 -9.73
CA LEU A 44 5.23 3.36 -10.63
C LEU A 44 6.64 3.27 -11.23
N ARG A 45 7.60 2.68 -10.52
CA ARG A 45 8.99 2.58 -10.97
C ARG A 45 9.26 1.41 -11.90
N THR A 46 8.32 0.49 -12.04
CA THR A 46 8.48 -0.68 -12.92
C THR A 46 8.32 -0.37 -14.40
N GLY A 47 7.77 0.80 -14.76
CA GLY A 47 7.61 1.18 -16.14
C GLY A 47 6.73 0.22 -16.93
N ILE A 48 7.11 -0.03 -18.18
CA ILE A 48 6.44 -0.97 -19.08
C ILE A 48 6.66 -2.44 -18.73
N GLU A 49 7.55 -2.78 -17.80
CA GLU A 49 7.76 -4.16 -17.36
C GLU A 49 6.68 -4.60 -16.35
N GLY A 50 6.09 -3.64 -15.63
CA GLY A 50 5.05 -3.92 -14.66
C GLY A 50 5.54 -4.69 -13.43
N TRP A 51 4.60 -5.20 -12.64
CA TRP A 51 4.90 -5.90 -11.38
C TRP A 51 3.96 -7.07 -11.13
N THR A 52 4.44 -8.06 -10.38
CA THR A 52 3.62 -9.10 -9.75
C THR A 52 3.35 -8.81 -8.29
N GLU A 53 2.44 -9.59 -7.69
CA GLU A 53 2.28 -9.61 -6.23
C GLU A 53 3.58 -10.03 -5.52
N ASN A 54 4.34 -10.98 -6.08
CA ASN A 54 5.59 -11.46 -5.51
C ASN A 54 6.68 -10.38 -5.52
N ASP A 55 6.73 -9.54 -6.54
CA ASP A 55 7.66 -8.42 -6.60
C ASP A 55 7.40 -7.44 -5.44
N ILE A 56 6.13 -7.18 -5.14
CA ILE A 56 5.78 -6.34 -3.99
C ILE A 56 6.24 -6.99 -2.68
N LEU A 57 6.08 -8.31 -2.52
CA LEU A 57 6.59 -9.01 -1.32
C LEU A 57 8.10 -8.84 -1.19
N ARG A 58 8.85 -9.15 -2.27
CA ARG A 58 10.30 -9.20 -2.30
C ARG A 58 10.94 -7.81 -2.21
N TYR A 59 10.59 -6.91 -3.12
CA TYR A 59 11.23 -5.61 -3.26
C TYR A 59 10.68 -4.57 -2.30
N CYS A 60 9.38 -4.65 -1.95
CA CYS A 60 8.81 -3.75 -0.93
C CYS A 60 8.92 -4.32 0.49
N ARG A 61 9.48 -5.52 0.70
CA ARG A 61 9.59 -6.16 2.03
C ARG A 61 8.26 -6.12 2.79
N LEU A 62 7.19 -6.52 2.12
CA LEU A 62 5.83 -6.55 2.67
C LEU A 62 5.38 -7.99 2.87
N SER A 63 4.46 -8.21 3.82
CA SER A 63 3.86 -9.52 4.09
C SER A 63 2.68 -9.86 3.17
N SER A 64 2.21 -8.90 2.36
CA SER A 64 1.17 -9.09 1.37
C SER A 64 1.38 -8.11 0.22
N GLY A 65 1.30 -8.62 -1.02
CA GLY A 65 1.29 -7.87 -2.28
C GLY A 65 -0.10 -7.71 -2.89
N ARG A 66 -1.12 -8.32 -2.28
CA ARG A 66 -2.48 -8.44 -2.82
C ARG A 66 -3.26 -7.13 -2.73
N ASN A 67 -4.24 -6.97 -3.62
CA ASN A 67 -5.25 -5.91 -3.64
C ASN A 67 -4.75 -4.48 -3.88
N TYR A 68 -3.44 -4.21 -3.94
CA TYR A 68 -2.96 -2.85 -4.18
C TYR A 68 -3.28 -2.35 -5.60
N ALA A 69 -3.14 -3.21 -6.61
CA ALA A 69 -3.48 -2.91 -8.00
C ALA A 69 -4.98 -2.62 -8.16
N THR A 70 -5.83 -3.55 -7.72
CA THR A 70 -7.29 -3.41 -7.79
C THR A 70 -7.84 -2.28 -6.91
N GLU A 71 -7.17 -1.95 -5.82
CA GLU A 71 -7.49 -0.75 -5.03
C GLU A 71 -7.24 0.53 -5.82
N LEU A 72 -6.12 0.65 -6.55
CA LEU A 72 -5.84 1.82 -7.39
C LEU A 72 -6.87 1.99 -8.52
N GLU A 73 -7.21 0.90 -9.20
CA GLU A 73 -8.23 0.91 -10.26
C GLU A 73 -9.56 1.44 -9.72
N ARG A 74 -10.03 0.91 -8.57
CA ARG A 74 -11.27 1.36 -7.94
C ARG A 74 -11.21 2.82 -7.47
N GLN A 75 -10.09 3.23 -6.87
CA GLN A 75 -9.97 4.59 -6.30
C GLN A 75 -9.83 5.67 -7.36
N LEU A 76 -9.22 5.35 -8.51
CA LEU A 76 -8.81 6.34 -9.51
C LEU A 76 -9.53 6.18 -10.85
N GLY A 77 -10.36 5.14 -11.00
CA GLY A 77 -11.03 4.83 -12.26
C GLY A 77 -10.04 4.56 -13.40
N ILE A 78 -8.88 3.97 -13.08
CA ILE A 78 -7.87 3.56 -14.06
C ILE A 78 -8.04 2.09 -14.39
N THR A 79 -7.46 1.65 -15.52
CA THR A 79 -7.44 0.24 -15.90
C THR A 79 -6.01 -0.23 -16.06
N LEU A 80 -5.64 -1.28 -15.31
CA LEU A 80 -4.33 -1.90 -15.42
C LEU A 80 -4.37 -3.03 -16.44
N GLU A 81 -3.35 -3.09 -17.28
CA GLU A 81 -3.07 -4.28 -18.08
C GLU A 81 -2.73 -5.45 -17.16
N ARG A 82 -3.18 -6.64 -17.57
CA ARG A 82 -2.98 -7.90 -16.88
C ARG A 82 -2.42 -8.92 -17.85
N ILE A 83 -1.22 -9.40 -17.58
CA ILE A 83 -0.55 -10.41 -18.41
C ILE A 83 -0.30 -11.63 -17.53
N ASP A 84 -0.68 -12.81 -18.01
CA ASP A 84 -0.34 -14.07 -17.34
C ASP A 84 1.17 -14.33 -17.46
N GLU A 85 1.85 -14.40 -16.32
CA GLU A 85 3.24 -14.82 -16.22
C GLU A 85 3.32 -16.21 -15.58
N LYS A 86 4.02 -17.13 -16.23
CA LYS A 86 4.27 -18.46 -15.65
C LYS A 86 5.21 -18.37 -14.46
N ASN A 87 4.90 -19.14 -13.42
CA ASN A 87 5.77 -19.20 -12.25
C ASN A 87 7.13 -19.84 -12.63
N PRO A 88 8.24 -19.39 -12.03
CA PRO A 88 9.57 -19.94 -12.32
C PRO A 88 9.71 -21.43 -12.01
N ASP A 89 8.91 -21.97 -11.08
CA ASP A 89 8.83 -23.39 -10.74
C ASP A 89 7.96 -24.20 -11.72
N GLY A 90 7.33 -23.53 -12.70
CA GLY A 90 6.44 -24.12 -13.69
C GLY A 90 5.03 -24.41 -13.19
N ILE A 91 4.68 -24.06 -11.94
CA ILE A 91 3.38 -24.39 -11.34
C ILE A 91 2.52 -23.14 -11.25
N GLY A 92 1.48 -23.05 -12.08
CA GLY A 92 0.53 -21.94 -12.09
C GLY A 92 1.08 -20.66 -12.72
N THR A 93 0.28 -19.59 -12.63
CA THR A 93 0.62 -18.27 -13.17
C THR A 93 0.38 -17.17 -12.13
N HIS A 94 1.14 -16.09 -12.25
CA HIS A 94 0.90 -14.83 -11.57
C HIS A 94 0.47 -13.77 -12.59
N LEU A 95 -0.38 -12.85 -12.17
CA LEU A 95 -0.71 -11.69 -12.98
C LEU A 95 0.41 -10.65 -12.88
N ARG A 96 0.95 -10.27 -14.04
CA ARG A 96 1.69 -9.02 -14.23
C ARG A 96 0.71 -7.88 -14.38
N TYR A 97 0.82 -6.89 -13.52
CA TYR A 97 0.09 -5.64 -13.65
C TYR A 97 0.98 -4.58 -14.29
N ARG A 98 0.41 -3.77 -15.18
CA ARG A 98 1.13 -2.66 -15.82
C ARG A 98 0.21 -1.46 -16.06
N PHE A 99 0.77 -0.26 -15.92
CA PHE A 99 0.11 0.95 -16.41
C PHE A 99 0.31 1.10 -17.92
N SER A 100 -0.78 1.32 -18.64
CA SER A 100 -0.76 1.42 -20.10
C SER A 100 -0.40 2.80 -20.65
N CYS A 101 -0.57 3.86 -19.84
CA CYS A 101 -0.34 5.23 -20.31
C CYS A 101 0.12 6.17 -19.19
N ARG A 102 0.82 7.23 -19.60
CA ARG A 102 1.30 8.29 -18.70
C ARG A 102 0.18 9.02 -17.96
N GLY A 103 -1.01 9.13 -18.57
CA GLY A 103 -2.17 9.77 -17.96
C GLY A 103 -2.63 9.08 -16.66
N ASP A 104 -2.68 7.75 -16.64
CA ASP A 104 -3.06 6.99 -15.45
C ASP A 104 -1.96 7.01 -14.38
N VAL A 105 -0.70 6.98 -14.82
CA VAL A 105 0.47 7.16 -13.94
C VAL A 105 0.42 8.51 -13.23
N LEU A 106 0.07 9.60 -13.91
CA LEU A 106 -0.10 10.91 -13.31
C LEU A 106 -1.18 10.92 -12.22
N LYS A 107 -2.34 10.30 -12.47
CA LYS A 107 -3.42 10.17 -11.46
C LYS A 107 -2.91 9.48 -10.19
N VAL A 108 -2.13 8.41 -10.35
CA VAL A 108 -1.56 7.66 -9.22
C VAL A 108 -0.52 8.52 -8.48
N ILE A 109 0.37 9.22 -9.19
CA ILE A 109 1.36 10.14 -8.59
C ILE A 109 0.67 11.22 -7.75
N THR A 110 -0.35 11.89 -8.31
CA THR A 110 -1.14 12.89 -7.59
C THR A 110 -1.78 12.29 -6.34
N HIS A 111 -2.38 11.10 -6.46
CA HIS A 111 -3.02 10.42 -5.35
C HIS A 111 -2.03 10.05 -4.22
N ILE A 112 -0.85 9.50 -4.55
CA ILE A 112 0.12 9.13 -3.51
C ILE A 112 0.75 10.34 -2.83
N ASN A 113 0.95 11.45 -3.54
CA ASN A 113 1.48 12.68 -2.96
C ASN A 113 0.44 13.36 -2.06
N HIS A 114 -0.83 13.34 -2.46
CA HIS A 114 -1.92 13.80 -1.61
C HIS A 114 -2.01 12.99 -0.30
N LEU A 115 -1.93 11.66 -0.39
CA LEU A 115 -1.90 10.81 0.80
C LEU A 115 -0.64 11.00 1.64
N ALA A 116 0.51 11.22 1.03
CA ALA A 116 1.74 11.50 1.75
C ALA A 116 1.62 12.78 2.58
N ASN A 117 1.05 13.82 1.98
CA ASN A 117 0.74 15.09 2.66
C ASN A 117 -0.23 14.90 3.84
N ILE A 118 -1.32 14.14 3.66
CA ILE A 118 -2.28 13.84 4.75
C ILE A 118 -1.62 13.07 5.91
N ASN A 119 -0.66 12.19 5.60
CA ASN A 119 -0.04 11.32 6.59
C ASN A 119 1.27 11.89 7.18
N ASP A 120 1.59 13.16 6.89
CA ASP A 120 2.79 13.87 7.33
C ASP A 120 4.09 13.10 7.00
N HIS A 121 4.22 12.64 5.76
CA HIS A 121 5.48 12.08 5.27
C HIS A 121 5.79 12.55 3.85
N ASN A 122 7.05 12.38 3.44
CA ASN A 122 7.50 12.81 2.12
C ASN A 122 6.78 11.99 1.03
N GLY A 123 6.28 12.72 0.02
CA GLY A 123 5.83 12.15 -1.25
C GLY A 123 6.99 12.02 -2.25
N LEU A 124 6.65 11.79 -3.52
CA LEU A 124 7.61 11.84 -4.61
C LEU A 124 8.07 13.27 -4.87
N SER A 125 9.38 13.45 -5.02
CA SER A 125 10.01 14.69 -5.49
C SER A 125 9.75 14.94 -6.98
N GLN A 126 9.94 16.18 -7.44
CA GLN A 126 9.77 16.54 -8.84
C GLN A 126 10.70 15.74 -9.77
N GLN A 127 11.93 15.47 -9.33
CA GLN A 127 12.88 14.66 -10.08
C GLN A 127 12.38 13.21 -10.22
N GLU A 128 11.92 12.60 -9.13
CA GLU A 128 11.37 11.24 -9.17
C GLU A 128 10.12 11.15 -10.06
N ILE A 129 9.26 12.17 -10.03
CA ILE A 129 8.09 12.26 -10.91
C ILE A 129 8.54 12.30 -12.38
N ALA A 130 9.48 13.18 -12.72
CA ALA A 130 9.98 13.29 -14.08
C ALA A 130 10.61 11.97 -14.57
N ASP A 131 11.36 11.28 -13.72
CA ASP A 131 11.99 10.01 -14.07
C ASP A 131 10.97 8.87 -14.22
N ILE A 132 9.95 8.83 -13.35
CA ILE A 132 8.84 7.87 -13.49
C ILE A 132 8.08 8.11 -14.81
N LEU A 133 7.74 9.35 -15.15
CA LEU A 133 6.93 9.65 -16.32
C LEU A 133 7.63 9.29 -17.65
N LYS A 134 8.96 9.28 -17.68
CA LYS A 134 9.76 8.82 -18.84
C LYS A 134 9.59 7.32 -19.11
N LEU A 135 9.20 6.53 -18.11
CA LEU A 135 9.03 5.08 -18.24
C LEU A 135 7.75 4.69 -18.98
N TYR A 136 6.84 5.64 -19.26
CA TYR A 136 5.51 5.36 -19.81
C TYR A 136 5.24 6.17 -21.07
N PRO A 137 4.54 5.58 -22.06
CA PRO A 137 4.16 6.28 -23.28
C PRO A 137 3.07 7.32 -23.03
N ASP A 138 3.02 8.34 -23.88
CA ASP A 138 1.99 9.40 -23.81
C ASP A 138 0.58 8.89 -24.09
N ALA A 139 0.44 7.99 -25.06
CA ALA A 139 -0.84 7.43 -25.48
C ALA A 139 -0.95 5.95 -25.09
N PHE A 140 -2.21 5.51 -24.90
CA PHE A 140 -2.57 4.12 -24.69
C PHE A 140 -2.28 3.35 -26.00
N ASN A 141 -1.11 2.73 -26.09
CA ASN A 141 -0.83 1.79 -27.16
C ASN A 141 -1.46 0.45 -26.78
N ALA A 142 -2.78 0.34 -26.97
CA ALA A 142 -3.41 -0.97 -27.06
C ALA A 142 -2.83 -1.65 -28.31
N ALA A 143 -1.93 -2.61 -28.09
CA ALA A 143 -1.49 -3.53 -29.14
C ALA A 143 -2.57 -4.61 -29.35
#